data_AF-A0A2P8B0Y4-F1
#
_entry.id   AF-A0A2P8B0Y4-F1
#
_cell.length_a   1.000
_cell.length_b   1.000
_cell.length_c   1.000
_cell.angle_alpha   90.00
_cell.angle_beta   90.00
_cell.angle_gamma   90.00
#
_symmetry.space_group_name_H-M   'P 1'
#
loop_
_entity.id
_entity.type
_entity.pdbx_description
1 polymer ?
#
loop_
_entity_poly.entity_id
_entity_poly.type
_entity_poly.pdbx_seq_one_letter_code
_entity_poly.pdbx_strand_id
1 'polypeptide(L)'
;MTRTRVQPRVRPVLLAAGWAGVAWLILVAPGNVVMRLVFGMFDDPLLVRQVLFAALGLIVALVTGYYGLRTSTRRPDARPDGTIRPARWVTAVTWAAATVPLLGFAVPHLLWALGVPFGITGSKAKAIDAASSASVVFWGLLVAGPMAGGLLTLGLIRPWGQVVPSWVPRAAGRRVPRWLPVVPPAVVGMLVGQYGAMMSGCLALGFTRRCAPDGGTEALDSNWALSATYPVFLLWGGFLLAAVVGYVHTTRASGRLGFVASHEGTKLNLR
;
A
#
# COMPACT_ATOMS: atom_id res chain seq x y z
N MET A 1 -46.09 -17.61 2.52
CA MET A 1 -44.80 -17.31 1.85
C MET A 1 -43.89 -16.55 2.82
N THR A 2 -43.09 -17.28 3.58
CA THR A 2 -42.15 -16.77 4.58
C THR A 2 -40.80 -16.49 3.92
N ARG A 3 -40.45 -15.21 3.75
CA ARG A 3 -39.08 -14.79 3.39
C ARG A 3 -38.14 -15.12 4.55
N THR A 4 -37.40 -16.21 4.45
CA THR A 4 -36.28 -16.52 5.33
C THR A 4 -35.19 -15.45 5.13
N ARG A 5 -35.16 -14.45 6.03
CA ARG A 5 -34.02 -13.55 6.19
C ARG A 5 -32.85 -14.38 6.69
N VAL A 6 -31.98 -14.82 5.79
CA VAL A 6 -30.69 -15.42 6.15
C VAL A 6 -29.90 -14.40 6.99
N GLN A 7 -29.52 -14.83 8.20
CA GLN A 7 -29.04 -14.00 9.31
C GLN A 7 -27.68 -13.31 9.06
N PRO A 8 -27.44 -12.11 9.66
CA PRO A 8 -26.24 -11.29 9.48
C PRO A 8 -25.00 -11.75 10.28
N ARG A 9 -25.03 -12.93 10.92
CA ARG A 9 -23.98 -13.39 11.86
C ARG A 9 -22.66 -13.80 11.21
N VAL A 10 -22.64 -14.05 9.90
CA VAL A 10 -21.41 -14.38 9.15
C VAL A 10 -20.48 -13.17 9.02
N ARG A 11 -21.03 -11.95 9.03
CA ARG A 11 -20.27 -10.70 8.86
C ARG A 11 -19.27 -10.41 9.99
N PRO A 12 -19.65 -10.41 11.28
CA PRO A 12 -18.70 -10.16 12.35
C PRO A 12 -17.65 -11.27 12.48
N VAL A 13 -18.00 -12.52 12.17
CA VAL A 13 -17.07 -13.65 12.23
C VAL A 13 -16.01 -13.56 11.14
N LEU A 14 -16.38 -13.21 9.91
CA LEU A 14 -15.41 -12.98 8.82
C LEU A 14 -14.54 -11.74 9.07
N LEU A 15 -15.11 -10.67 9.64
CA LEU A 15 -14.36 -9.49 10.06
C LEU A 15 -13.36 -9.84 11.16
N ALA A 16 -13.79 -10.55 12.20
CA ALA A 16 -12.93 -10.99 13.30
C ALA A 16 -11.85 -11.97 12.81
N ALA A 17 -12.17 -12.90 11.92
CA ALA A 17 -11.20 -13.82 11.32
C ALA A 17 -10.19 -13.10 10.42
N GLY A 18 -10.63 -12.09 9.65
CA GLY A 18 -9.75 -11.25 8.85
C GLY A 18 -8.83 -10.39 9.70
N TRP A 19 -9.35 -9.75 10.75
CA TRP A 19 -8.56 -9.00 11.72
C TRP A 19 -7.62 -9.89 12.52
N ALA A 20 -8.03 -11.10 12.88
CA ALA A 20 -7.18 -12.09 13.56
C ALA A 20 -6.07 -12.60 12.63
N GLY A 21 -6.36 -12.84 11.34
CA GLY A 21 -5.35 -13.21 10.35
C GLY A 21 -4.34 -12.10 10.10
N VAL A 22 -4.79 -10.85 10.01
CA VAL A 22 -3.93 -9.66 9.91
C VAL A 22 -3.10 -9.47 11.19
N ALA A 23 -3.71 -9.56 12.37
CA ALA A 23 -3.00 -9.47 13.65
C ALA A 23 -1.97 -10.58 13.80
N TRP A 24 -2.28 -11.82 13.39
CA TRP A 24 -1.36 -12.95 13.45
C TRP A 24 -0.19 -12.80 12.46
N LEU A 25 -0.45 -12.30 11.24
CA LEU A 25 0.58 -11.93 10.26
C LEU A 25 1.51 -10.82 10.74
N ILE A 26 0.96 -9.84 11.47
CA ILE A 26 1.69 -8.70 12.03
C ILE A 26 2.52 -9.09 13.25
N LEU A 27 1.99 -9.99 14.11
CA LEU A 27 2.57 -10.24 15.43
C LEU A 27 3.40 -11.52 15.54
N VAL A 28 3.14 -12.54 14.70
CA VAL A 28 3.59 -13.93 15.00
C VAL A 28 4.50 -14.54 13.93
N ALA A 29 4.72 -13.91 12.77
CA ALA A 29 5.67 -14.43 11.80
C ALA A 29 7.12 -14.24 12.29
N PRO A 30 7.82 -15.29 12.76
CA PRO A 30 9.21 -15.18 13.15
C PRO A 30 10.01 -15.06 11.85
N GLY A 31 10.69 -13.93 11.64
CA GLY A 31 11.47 -13.66 10.44
C GLY A 31 10.71 -12.80 9.43
N ASN A 32 11.27 -11.64 9.15
CA ASN A 32 10.69 -10.63 8.27
C ASN A 32 10.79 -11.04 6.79
N VAL A 33 9.66 -11.26 6.11
CA VAL A 33 9.60 -11.51 4.65
C VAL A 33 10.38 -10.48 3.87
N VAL A 34 10.26 -9.20 4.23
CA VAL A 34 10.94 -8.10 3.54
C VAL A 34 12.45 -8.25 3.68
N MET A 35 12.98 -8.48 4.89
CA MET A 35 14.42 -8.71 5.03
C MET A 35 14.88 -9.98 4.33
N ARG A 36 14.08 -11.05 4.32
CA ARG A 36 14.44 -12.28 3.62
C ARG A 36 14.51 -12.09 2.11
N LEU A 37 13.55 -11.37 1.53
CA LEU A 37 13.56 -11.00 0.12
C LEU A 37 14.72 -10.06 -0.22
N VAL A 38 14.99 -9.05 0.63
CA VAL A 38 16.04 -8.05 0.41
C VAL A 38 17.44 -8.67 0.54
N PHE A 39 17.66 -9.54 1.53
CA PHE A 39 18.96 -10.19 1.75
C PHE A 39 19.10 -11.55 1.03
N GLY A 40 18.15 -11.91 0.17
CA GLY A 40 18.23 -13.12 -0.65
C GLY A 40 18.16 -14.44 0.13
N MET A 41 17.56 -14.44 1.32
CA MET A 41 17.36 -15.65 2.14
C MET A 41 16.15 -16.45 1.63
N PHE A 42 16.24 -16.99 0.41
CA PHE A 42 15.15 -17.71 -0.25
C PHE A 42 15.01 -19.18 0.20
N ASP A 43 16.06 -19.74 0.80
CA ASP A 43 16.12 -21.15 1.19
C ASP A 43 15.32 -21.48 2.47
N ASP A 44 14.75 -20.47 3.13
CA ASP A 44 14.03 -20.68 4.38
C ASP A 44 12.58 -21.14 4.12
N PRO A 45 12.17 -22.35 4.57
CA PRO A 45 10.83 -22.89 4.34
C PRO A 45 9.70 -22.06 4.96
N LEU A 46 10.00 -21.17 5.92
CA LEU A 46 9.02 -20.22 6.47
C LEU A 46 8.64 -19.13 5.47
N LEU A 47 9.49 -18.80 4.47
CA LEU A 47 9.22 -17.74 3.49
C LEU A 47 7.97 -18.02 2.66
N VAL A 48 7.85 -19.24 2.12
CA VAL A 48 6.68 -19.68 1.33
C VAL A 48 5.41 -19.55 2.16
N ARG A 49 5.45 -20.02 3.41
CA ARG A 49 4.32 -19.94 4.34
C ARG A 49 3.91 -18.49 4.61
N GLN A 50 4.87 -17.58 4.79
CA GLN A 50 4.60 -16.17 5.03
C GLN A 50 4.01 -15.45 3.82
N VAL A 51 4.51 -15.72 2.61
CA VAL A 51 3.96 -15.18 1.35
C VAL A 51 2.51 -15.65 1.15
N LEU A 52 2.24 -16.93 1.39
CA LEU A 52 0.89 -17.49 1.30
C LEU A 52 -0.07 -16.85 2.30
N PHE A 53 0.38 -16.61 3.55
CA PHE A 53 -0.45 -15.92 4.52
C PHE A 53 -0.67 -14.45 4.17
N ALA A 54 0.34 -13.73 3.68
CA ALA A 54 0.18 -12.35 3.22
C ALA A 54 -0.82 -12.25 2.05
N ALA A 55 -0.74 -13.18 1.09
CA ALA A 55 -1.71 -13.31 0.01
C ALA A 55 -3.12 -13.66 0.53
N LEU A 56 -3.24 -14.53 1.53
CA LEU A 56 -4.52 -14.84 2.17
C LEU A 56 -5.09 -13.63 2.90
N GLY A 57 -4.27 -12.87 3.62
CA GLY A 57 -4.65 -11.60 4.25
C GLY A 57 -5.15 -10.58 3.22
N LEU A 58 -4.48 -10.46 2.06
CA LEU A 58 -4.92 -9.65 0.92
C LEU A 58 -6.28 -10.08 0.41
N ILE A 59 -6.45 -11.38 0.16
CA ILE A 59 -7.72 -11.91 -0.34
C ILE A 59 -8.82 -11.65 0.69
N VAL A 60 -8.60 -11.91 1.98
CA VAL A 60 -9.60 -11.70 3.03
C VAL A 60 -9.91 -10.22 3.21
N ALA A 61 -8.93 -9.31 3.16
CA ALA A 61 -9.16 -7.87 3.23
C ALA A 61 -9.91 -7.35 2.00
N LEU A 62 -9.52 -7.79 0.78
CA LEU A 62 -10.21 -7.45 -0.47
C LEU A 62 -11.63 -8.01 -0.50
N VAL A 63 -11.86 -9.20 0.04
CA VAL A 63 -13.17 -9.87 0.11
C VAL A 63 -14.04 -9.21 1.17
N THR A 64 -13.50 -8.93 2.36
CA THR A 64 -14.21 -8.24 3.45
C THR A 64 -14.58 -6.82 3.05
N GLY A 65 -13.64 -6.12 2.39
CA GLY A 65 -13.93 -4.93 1.61
C GLY A 65 -15.06 -5.23 0.63
N TYR A 66 -14.87 -6.08 -0.37
CA TYR A 66 -15.88 -6.39 -1.39
C TYR A 66 -17.32 -6.59 -0.82
N TYR A 67 -17.47 -7.31 0.29
CA TYR A 67 -18.76 -7.57 0.95
C TYR A 67 -19.29 -6.42 1.82
N GLY A 68 -18.45 -5.66 2.52
CA GLY A 68 -18.85 -4.46 3.28
C GLY A 68 -19.37 -3.34 2.37
N LEU A 69 -19.03 -3.41 1.08
CA LEU A 69 -19.26 -2.35 0.09
C LEU A 69 -20.50 -2.58 -0.79
N ARG A 70 -21.33 -3.58 -0.46
CA ARG A 70 -22.65 -3.83 -1.09
C ARG A 70 -23.73 -2.81 -0.71
N THR A 71 -23.43 -1.84 0.16
CA THR A 71 -24.42 -0.93 0.75
C THR A 71 -24.39 0.51 0.24
N SER A 72 -23.44 0.91 -0.63
CA SER A 72 -23.41 2.28 -1.16
C SER A 72 -24.23 2.39 -2.44
N THR A 73 -25.39 3.05 -2.33
CA THR A 73 -26.32 3.36 -3.44
C THR A 73 -26.02 4.71 -4.10
N ARG A 74 -24.85 5.32 -3.83
CA ARG A 74 -24.53 6.64 -4.40
C ARG A 74 -24.19 6.52 -5.88
N ARG A 75 -24.91 7.28 -6.71
CA ARG A 75 -24.62 7.41 -8.14
C ARG A 75 -23.19 7.95 -8.30
N PRO A 76 -22.33 7.32 -9.11
CA PRO A 76 -20.97 7.80 -9.33
C PRO A 76 -21.00 9.20 -9.96
N ASP A 77 -20.14 10.09 -9.47
CA ASP A 77 -19.93 11.41 -10.07
C ASP A 77 -18.97 11.24 -11.25
N ALA A 78 -19.54 11.04 -12.44
CA ALA A 78 -18.79 10.84 -13.67
C ALA A 78 -18.39 12.18 -14.30
N ARG A 79 -17.14 12.29 -14.75
CA ARG A 79 -16.63 13.40 -15.56
C ARG A 79 -17.08 13.23 -17.03
N PRO A 80 -17.04 14.32 -17.83
CA PRO A 80 -17.32 14.26 -19.27
C PRO A 80 -16.43 13.29 -20.04
N ASP A 81 -15.21 13.04 -19.56
CA ASP A 81 -14.25 12.09 -20.13
C ASP A 81 -14.54 10.61 -19.77
N GLY A 82 -15.65 10.34 -19.06
CA GLY A 82 -16.03 8.99 -18.63
C GLY A 82 -15.27 8.46 -17.41
N THR A 83 -14.38 9.25 -16.81
CA THR A 83 -13.73 8.92 -15.52
C THR A 83 -14.63 9.23 -14.35
N ILE A 84 -14.50 8.49 -13.24
CA ILE A 84 -15.28 8.75 -12.02
C ILE A 84 -14.45 9.57 -11.03
N ARG A 85 -15.07 10.59 -10.43
CA ARG A 85 -14.46 11.42 -9.39
C ARG A 85 -14.41 10.63 -8.06
N PRO A 86 -13.25 10.57 -7.39
CA PRO A 86 -13.12 9.93 -6.09
C PRO A 86 -13.82 10.75 -5.00
N ALA A 87 -14.30 10.09 -3.95
CA ALA A 87 -14.82 10.78 -2.77
C ALA A 87 -13.71 11.56 -2.02
N ARG A 88 -14.09 12.54 -1.19
CA ARG A 88 -13.15 13.37 -0.42
C ARG A 88 -12.21 12.54 0.47
N TRP A 89 -12.73 11.51 1.13
CA TRP A 89 -11.90 10.63 1.97
C TRP A 89 -10.87 9.85 1.14
N VAL A 90 -11.25 9.35 -0.04
CA VAL A 90 -10.34 8.65 -0.97
C VAL A 90 -9.22 9.60 -1.40
N THR A 91 -9.58 10.85 -1.68
CA THR A 91 -8.63 11.91 -2.01
C THR A 91 -7.65 12.15 -0.86
N ALA A 92 -8.15 12.28 0.37
CA ALA A 92 -7.33 12.50 1.56
C ALA A 92 -6.36 11.34 1.82
N VAL A 93 -6.83 10.08 1.83
CA VAL A 93 -5.96 8.93 2.08
C VAL A 93 -4.96 8.70 0.96
N THR A 94 -5.29 9.05 -0.29
CA THR A 94 -4.35 8.94 -1.42
C THR A 94 -3.26 10.01 -1.32
N TRP A 95 -3.59 11.23 -0.91
CA TRP A 95 -2.58 12.25 -0.62
C TRP A 95 -1.69 11.86 0.55
N ALA A 96 -2.27 11.30 1.62
CA ALA A 96 -1.50 10.77 2.74
C ALA A 96 -0.55 9.64 2.27
N ALA A 97 -1.04 8.69 1.47
CA ALA A 97 -0.23 7.61 0.90
C ALA A 97 0.93 8.12 0.03
N ALA A 98 0.74 9.24 -0.68
CA ALA A 98 1.78 9.85 -1.49
C ALA A 98 2.79 10.68 -0.68
N THR A 99 2.35 11.33 0.42
CA THR A 99 3.17 12.32 1.16
C THR A 99 3.90 11.74 2.37
N VAL A 100 3.32 10.76 3.07
CA VAL A 100 3.96 10.09 4.21
C VAL A 100 5.34 9.53 3.88
N PRO A 101 5.54 8.74 2.80
CA PRO A 101 6.88 8.23 2.46
C PRO A 101 7.83 9.34 2.00
N LEU A 102 7.33 10.42 1.39
CA LEU A 102 8.16 11.55 0.99
C LEU A 102 8.77 12.23 2.23
N LEU A 103 7.92 12.58 3.18
CA LEU A 103 8.34 13.34 4.37
C LEU A 103 9.04 12.46 5.40
N GLY A 104 8.54 11.24 5.62
CA GLY A 104 9.02 10.35 6.66
C GLY A 104 10.17 9.43 6.24
N PHE A 105 10.45 9.31 4.94
CA PHE A 105 11.53 8.47 4.43
C PHE A 105 12.43 9.22 3.44
N ALA A 106 11.88 9.73 2.34
CA ALA A 106 12.70 10.32 1.28
C ALA A 106 13.50 11.56 1.75
N VAL A 107 12.88 12.46 2.51
CA VAL A 107 13.55 13.67 3.04
C VAL A 107 14.67 13.33 4.03
N PRO A 108 14.47 12.50 5.08
CA PRO A 108 15.56 12.06 5.96
C PRO A 108 16.73 11.42 5.21
N HIS A 109 16.45 10.56 4.23
CA HIS A 109 17.50 9.90 3.45
C HIS A 109 18.19 10.85 2.48
N LEU A 110 17.50 11.88 1.97
CA LEU A 110 18.13 12.94 1.20
C LEU A 110 19.08 13.77 2.08
N LEU A 111 18.70 14.07 3.33
CA LEU A 111 19.59 14.75 4.27
C LEU A 111 20.84 13.92 4.53
N TRP A 112 20.71 12.60 4.72
CA TRP A 112 21.85 11.69 4.88
C TRP A 112 22.74 11.64 3.63
N ALA A 113 22.14 11.64 2.43
CA ALA A 113 22.88 11.71 1.16
C ALA A 113 23.69 13.01 1.02
N LEU A 114 23.23 14.10 1.64
CA LEU A 114 23.91 15.40 1.69
C LEU A 114 24.90 15.51 2.87
N GLY A 115 25.16 14.41 3.59
CA GLY A 115 26.08 14.39 4.72
C GLY A 115 25.50 15.00 6.01
N VAL A 116 24.20 15.30 6.05
CA VAL A 116 23.54 15.82 7.25
C VAL A 116 23.09 14.64 8.12
N PRO A 117 23.66 14.42 9.33
CA PRO A 117 23.35 13.26 10.16
C PRO A 117 22.02 13.43 10.92
N PHE A 118 20.93 13.56 10.20
CA PHE A 118 19.60 13.78 10.77
C PHE A 118 19.13 12.59 11.61
N GLY A 119 19.01 12.78 12.93
CA GLY A 119 18.49 11.80 13.89
C GLY A 119 19.32 10.52 14.02
N ILE A 120 20.61 10.60 13.65
CA ILE A 120 21.62 9.56 13.79
C ILE A 120 22.85 10.12 14.52
N THR A 121 23.56 9.30 15.28
CA THR A 121 24.69 9.73 16.12
C THR A 121 25.86 8.73 16.07
N GLY A 122 26.99 9.11 16.67
CA GLY A 122 28.13 8.22 16.92
C GLY A 122 28.72 7.57 15.66
N SER A 123 28.93 6.26 15.73
CA SER A 123 29.51 5.48 14.63
C SER A 123 28.64 5.46 13.38
N LYS A 124 27.31 5.55 13.50
CA LYS A 124 26.38 5.58 12.36
C LYS A 124 26.45 6.91 11.61
N ALA A 125 26.54 8.03 12.33
CA ALA A 125 26.73 9.34 11.70
C ALA A 125 28.04 9.37 10.87
N LYS A 126 29.15 8.84 11.42
CA LYS A 126 30.42 8.72 10.69
C LYS A 126 30.32 7.80 9.46
N ALA A 127 29.59 6.69 9.58
CA ALA A 127 29.37 5.79 8.46
C ALA A 127 28.53 6.43 7.34
N ILE A 128 27.51 7.22 7.69
CA ILE A 128 26.69 7.95 6.72
C ILE A 128 27.48 9.08 6.07
N ASP A 129 28.28 9.81 6.83
CA ASP A 129 29.19 10.82 6.27
C ASP A 129 30.16 10.20 5.24
N ALA A 130 30.81 9.09 5.59
CA ALA A 130 31.66 8.34 4.68
C ALA A 130 30.90 7.80 3.44
N ALA A 131 29.68 7.28 3.63
CA ALA A 131 28.86 6.72 2.55
C ALA A 131 28.16 7.77 1.67
N SER A 132 27.97 9.00 2.17
CA SER A 132 27.32 10.10 1.44
C SER A 132 28.10 10.48 0.18
N SER A 133 29.43 10.43 0.28
CA SER A 133 30.35 10.69 -0.84
C SER A 133 30.56 9.48 -1.77
N ALA A 134 30.18 8.27 -1.33
CA ALA A 134 30.59 7.02 -1.98
C ALA A 134 29.66 6.55 -3.13
N SER A 135 28.37 6.94 -3.15
CA SER A 135 27.47 6.50 -4.22
C SER A 135 26.24 7.39 -4.42
N VAL A 136 26.34 8.35 -5.35
CA VAL A 136 25.21 9.20 -5.80
C VAL A 136 24.06 8.36 -6.36
N VAL A 137 24.37 7.24 -7.04
CA VAL A 137 23.36 6.35 -7.65
C VAL A 137 22.51 5.67 -6.57
N PHE A 138 23.14 5.17 -5.50
CA PHE A 138 22.42 4.53 -4.40
C PHE A 138 21.43 5.49 -3.74
N TRP A 139 21.91 6.68 -3.34
CA TRP A 139 21.06 7.70 -2.71
C TRP A 139 19.99 8.23 -3.66
N GLY A 140 20.33 8.41 -4.94
CA GLY A 140 19.40 8.82 -5.99
C GLY A 140 18.25 7.83 -6.13
N LEU A 141 18.53 6.52 -6.22
CA LEU A 141 17.48 5.50 -6.31
C LEU A 141 16.65 5.40 -5.02
N LEU A 142 17.29 5.52 -3.86
CA LEU A 142 16.63 5.43 -2.55
C LEU A 142 15.59 6.54 -2.34
N VAL A 143 15.87 7.74 -2.85
CA VAL A 143 14.96 8.90 -2.79
C VAL A 143 13.96 8.88 -3.96
N ALA A 144 14.41 8.55 -5.17
CA ALA A 144 13.58 8.59 -6.37
C ALA A 144 12.45 7.53 -6.34
N GLY A 145 12.69 6.35 -5.77
CA GLY A 145 11.69 5.28 -5.67
C GLY A 145 10.40 5.73 -4.97
N PRO A 146 10.47 6.19 -3.70
CA PRO A 146 9.33 6.77 -2.98
C PRO A 146 8.67 7.96 -3.69
N MET A 147 9.46 8.83 -4.34
CA MET A 147 8.93 9.97 -5.10
C MET A 147 8.10 9.52 -6.31
N ALA A 148 8.65 8.61 -7.11
CA ALA A 148 7.97 8.03 -8.26
C ALA A 148 6.74 7.23 -7.81
N GLY A 149 6.86 6.43 -6.75
CA GLY A 149 5.76 5.68 -6.14
C GLY A 149 4.63 6.58 -5.62
N GLY A 150 4.98 7.70 -4.98
CA GLY A 150 4.02 8.71 -4.54
C GLY A 150 3.28 9.35 -5.72
N LEU A 151 4.01 9.74 -6.77
CA LEU A 151 3.40 10.27 -8.00
C LEU A 151 2.47 9.22 -8.66
N LEU A 152 2.89 7.97 -8.75
CA LEU A 152 2.08 6.85 -9.26
C LEU A 152 0.80 6.63 -8.43
N THR A 153 0.91 6.80 -7.11
CA THR A 153 -0.22 6.68 -6.17
C THR A 153 -1.28 7.76 -6.43
N LEU A 154 -0.90 8.97 -6.83
CA LEU A 154 -1.86 10.02 -7.21
C LEU A 154 -2.73 9.63 -8.41
N GLY A 155 -2.35 8.61 -9.18
CA GLY A 155 -3.14 8.04 -10.25
C GLY A 155 -4.48 7.49 -9.79
N LEU A 156 -4.54 7.00 -8.55
CA LEU A 156 -5.77 6.51 -7.92
C LEU A 156 -6.85 7.59 -7.81
N ILE A 157 -6.48 8.88 -7.83
CA ILE A 157 -7.43 10.01 -7.72
C ILE A 157 -7.48 10.90 -8.96
N ARG A 158 -6.59 10.67 -9.93
CA ARG A 158 -6.49 11.47 -11.16
C ARG A 158 -7.06 10.70 -12.36
N PRO A 159 -7.46 11.42 -13.44
CA PRO A 159 -8.00 10.78 -14.64
C PRO A 159 -7.06 9.74 -15.26
N TRP A 160 -5.74 9.98 -15.16
CA TRP A 160 -4.73 9.13 -15.79
C TRP A 160 -4.60 7.72 -15.20
N GLY A 161 -5.12 7.48 -13.99
CA GLY A 161 -5.23 6.13 -13.43
C GLY A 161 -6.43 5.34 -13.96
N GLN A 162 -7.38 6.00 -14.64
CA GLN A 162 -8.57 5.38 -15.23
C GLN A 162 -8.52 5.34 -16.76
N VAL A 163 -7.92 6.35 -17.38
CA VAL A 163 -7.77 6.50 -18.83
C VAL A 163 -6.35 6.93 -19.12
N VAL A 164 -5.69 6.28 -20.08
CA VAL A 164 -4.32 6.60 -20.45
C VAL A 164 -4.24 8.03 -21.01
N PRO A 165 -3.30 8.87 -20.54
CA PRO A 165 -3.14 10.23 -21.03
C PRO A 165 -2.92 10.32 -22.54
N SER A 166 -3.36 11.43 -23.15
CA SER A 166 -3.22 11.67 -24.59
C SER A 166 -1.77 11.76 -25.08
N TRP A 167 -0.83 12.08 -24.18
CA TRP A 167 0.59 12.17 -24.50
C TRP A 167 1.30 10.80 -24.55
N VAL A 168 0.66 9.70 -24.11
CA VAL A 168 1.26 8.36 -24.20
C VAL A 168 1.03 7.79 -25.61
N PRO A 169 2.09 7.62 -26.42
CA PRO A 169 1.94 7.12 -27.78
C PRO A 169 1.30 5.72 -27.77
N ARG A 170 0.44 5.43 -28.75
CA ARG A 170 -0.25 4.14 -28.99
C ARG A 170 -1.32 3.71 -27.97
N ALA A 171 -1.36 4.29 -26.78
CA ALA A 171 -2.34 3.93 -25.74
C ALA A 171 -3.28 5.07 -25.33
N ALA A 172 -3.05 6.28 -25.84
CA ALA A 172 -3.88 7.47 -25.61
C ALA A 172 -5.39 7.19 -25.64
N GLY A 173 -6.10 7.66 -24.61
CA GLY A 173 -7.56 7.56 -24.52
C GLY A 173 -8.12 6.17 -24.18
N ARG A 174 -7.27 5.13 -24.11
CA ARG A 174 -7.71 3.78 -23.71
C ARG A 174 -7.97 3.73 -22.20
N ARG A 175 -8.96 2.94 -21.79
CA ARG A 175 -9.20 2.67 -20.36
C ARG A 175 -8.04 1.84 -19.78
N VAL A 176 -7.56 2.25 -18.62
CA VAL A 176 -6.54 1.53 -17.88
C VAL A 176 -7.15 0.25 -17.28
N PRO A 177 -6.57 -0.94 -17.54
CA PRO A 177 -7.02 -2.18 -16.91
C PRO A 177 -6.98 -2.06 -15.38
N ARG A 178 -8.04 -2.49 -14.70
CA ARG A 178 -8.23 -2.24 -13.26
C ARG A 178 -7.14 -2.83 -12.37
N TRP A 179 -6.47 -3.90 -12.81
CA TRP A 179 -5.41 -4.54 -12.04
C TRP A 179 -4.16 -3.65 -11.95
N LEU A 180 -3.87 -2.82 -12.95
CA LEU A 180 -2.65 -2.02 -13.03
C LEU A 180 -2.56 -0.94 -11.93
N PRO A 181 -3.61 -0.15 -11.63
CA PRO A 181 -3.59 0.80 -10.51
C PRO A 181 -3.89 0.14 -9.16
N VAL A 182 -4.27 -1.15 -9.12
CA VAL A 182 -4.68 -1.83 -7.87
C VAL A 182 -3.57 -2.71 -7.31
N VAL A 183 -2.98 -3.57 -8.13
CA VAL A 183 -2.07 -4.62 -7.67
C VAL A 183 -0.77 -4.04 -7.12
N PRO A 184 -0.02 -3.17 -7.84
CA PRO A 184 1.24 -2.65 -7.33
C PRO A 184 1.13 -1.92 -5.97
N PRO A 185 0.24 -0.93 -5.78
CA PRO A 185 0.13 -0.26 -4.48
C PRO A 185 -0.44 -1.16 -3.38
N ALA A 186 -1.24 -2.18 -3.71
CA ALA A 186 -1.69 -3.16 -2.73
C ALA A 186 -0.52 -4.04 -2.22
N VAL A 187 0.32 -4.53 -3.14
CA VAL A 187 1.50 -5.32 -2.80
C VAL A 187 2.49 -4.51 -1.98
N VAL A 188 2.83 -3.30 -2.42
CA VAL A 188 3.72 -2.39 -1.68
C VAL A 188 3.14 -2.05 -0.31
N GLY A 189 1.86 -1.69 -0.25
CA GLY A 189 1.18 -1.34 1.00
C GLY A 189 1.19 -2.47 2.01
N MET A 190 1.12 -3.72 1.54
CA MET A 190 1.24 -4.90 2.40
C MET A 190 2.63 -5.14 2.91
N LEU A 191 3.62 -5.20 2.01
CA LEU A 191 4.99 -5.47 2.39
C LEU A 191 5.50 -4.43 3.39
N VAL A 192 5.26 -3.15 3.08
CA VAL A 192 5.74 -2.05 3.92
C VAL A 192 4.87 -1.89 5.18
N GLY A 193 3.55 -2.00 5.06
CA GLY A 193 2.64 -1.92 6.19
C GLY A 193 2.86 -3.04 7.21
N GLN A 194 3.06 -4.28 6.75
CA GLN A 194 3.38 -5.42 7.60
C GLN A 194 4.72 -5.20 8.32
N TYR A 195 5.76 -4.79 7.58
CA TYR A 195 7.07 -4.54 8.16
C TYR A 195 7.03 -3.42 9.21
N GLY A 196 6.36 -2.31 8.88
CA GLY A 196 6.15 -1.20 9.79
C GLY A 196 5.34 -1.60 11.02
N ALA A 197 4.28 -2.41 10.87
CA ALA A 197 3.46 -2.89 11.98
C ALA A 197 4.27 -3.74 12.96
N MET A 198 5.00 -4.73 12.44
CA MET A 198 5.83 -5.63 13.22
C MET A 198 6.88 -4.85 14.02
N MET A 199 7.67 -4.01 13.34
CA MET A 199 8.74 -3.27 14.00
C MET A 199 8.20 -2.22 14.97
N SER A 200 7.16 -1.47 14.60
CA SER A 200 6.53 -0.50 15.51
C SER A 200 5.95 -1.17 16.75
N GLY A 201 5.38 -2.37 16.61
CA GLY A 201 4.93 -3.18 17.74
C GLY A 201 6.08 -3.62 18.64
N CYS A 202 7.19 -4.08 18.06
CA CYS A 202 8.39 -4.42 18.83
C CYS A 202 8.96 -3.23 19.60
N LEU A 203 8.97 -2.03 18.99
CA LEU A 203 9.38 -0.80 19.67
C LEU A 203 8.42 -0.44 20.81
N ALA A 204 7.10 -0.44 20.56
CA ALA A 204 6.10 -0.06 21.55
C ALA A 204 6.05 -1.02 22.75
N LEU A 205 6.33 -2.31 22.54
CA LEU A 205 6.29 -3.35 23.58
C LEU A 205 7.66 -3.62 24.23
N GLY A 206 8.73 -2.94 23.79
CA GLY A 206 10.09 -3.17 24.32
C GLY A 206 10.71 -4.51 23.93
N PHE A 207 10.21 -5.18 22.88
CA PHE A 207 10.71 -6.48 22.40
C PHE A 207 11.74 -6.35 21.26
N THR A 208 12.38 -5.19 21.12
CA THR A 208 13.33 -4.89 20.05
C THR A 208 14.46 -5.92 19.95
N ARG A 209 14.95 -6.46 21.08
CA ARG A 209 16.02 -7.50 21.11
C ARG A 209 15.64 -8.79 20.40
N ARG A 210 14.34 -9.12 20.36
CA ARG A 210 13.86 -10.33 19.69
C ARG A 210 13.57 -10.11 18.20
N CYS A 211 13.27 -8.87 17.83
CA CYS A 211 12.93 -8.49 16.46
C CYS A 211 14.14 -8.02 15.64
N ALA A 212 15.19 -7.52 16.30
CA ALA A 212 16.44 -7.07 15.72
C ALA A 212 17.64 -7.69 16.48
N PRO A 213 17.89 -9.01 16.32
CA PRO A 213 19.08 -9.65 16.88
C PRO A 213 20.37 -9.05 16.29
N ASP A 214 21.51 -9.32 16.93
CA ASP A 214 22.85 -8.93 16.47
C ASP A 214 23.16 -7.42 16.43
N GLY A 215 22.84 -6.71 17.52
CA GLY A 215 23.21 -5.29 17.70
C GLY A 215 22.26 -4.28 17.06
N GLY A 216 21.18 -4.75 16.42
CA GLY A 216 20.14 -3.88 15.86
C GLY A 216 19.41 -3.02 16.91
N THR A 217 19.33 -3.47 18.16
CA THR A 217 18.69 -2.71 19.24
C THR A 217 19.45 -1.45 19.64
N GLU A 218 20.77 -1.54 19.81
CA GLU A 218 21.59 -0.37 20.18
C GLU A 218 21.56 0.69 19.07
N ALA A 219 21.51 0.24 17.81
CA ALA A 219 21.33 1.14 16.67
C ALA A 219 19.95 1.84 16.69
N LEU A 220 18.89 1.18 17.14
CA LEU A 220 17.55 1.77 17.20
C LEU A 220 17.38 2.72 18.40
N ASP A 221 17.98 2.39 19.54
CA ASP A 221 17.85 3.17 20.78
C ASP A 221 18.63 4.50 20.69
N SER A 222 19.79 4.50 20.02
CA SER A 222 20.65 5.69 19.88
C SER A 222 20.37 6.56 18.65
N ASN A 223 19.50 6.11 17.73
CA ASN A 223 19.23 6.78 16.46
C ASN A 223 17.72 6.84 16.18
N TRP A 224 17.06 7.87 16.70
CA TRP A 224 15.61 7.99 16.63
C TRP A 224 15.07 8.03 15.18
N ALA A 225 15.84 8.52 14.20
CA ALA A 225 15.39 8.55 12.81
C ALA A 225 15.27 7.15 12.19
N LEU A 226 16.11 6.19 12.61
CA LEU A 226 15.96 4.78 12.21
C LEU A 226 14.67 4.20 12.80
N SER A 227 14.45 4.42 14.10
CA SER A 227 13.27 3.97 14.82
C SER A 227 11.97 4.58 14.30
N ALA A 228 11.97 5.87 13.95
CA ALA A 228 10.83 6.59 13.41
C ALA A 228 10.41 6.12 12.00
N THR A 229 11.31 5.44 11.26
CA THR A 229 10.99 4.91 9.93
C THR A 229 9.92 3.81 9.99
N TYR A 230 9.86 3.02 11.07
CA TYR A 230 8.90 1.94 11.21
C TYR A 230 7.44 2.38 11.33
N PRO A 231 7.08 3.34 12.20
CA PRO A 231 5.71 3.86 12.22
C PRO A 231 5.35 4.60 10.93
N VAL A 232 6.32 5.25 10.26
CA VAL A 232 6.12 5.81 8.91
C VAL A 232 5.73 4.73 7.91
N PHE A 233 6.40 3.59 7.90
CA PHE A 233 6.07 2.45 7.04
C PHE A 233 4.69 1.86 7.36
N LEU A 234 4.33 1.76 8.63
CA LEU A 234 2.99 1.34 9.05
C LEU A 234 1.92 2.27 8.48
N LEU A 235 2.07 3.58 8.68
CA LEU A 235 1.14 4.60 8.19
C LEU A 235 1.07 4.58 6.67
N TRP A 236 2.21 4.54 5.99
CA TRP A 236 2.28 4.52 4.53
C TRP A 236 1.56 3.30 3.95
N GLY A 237 1.83 2.11 4.49
CA GLY A 237 1.18 0.88 4.07
C GLY A 237 -0.33 0.91 4.28
N GLY A 238 -0.78 1.40 5.44
CA GLY A 238 -2.20 1.58 5.75
C GLY A 238 -2.90 2.54 4.78
N PHE A 239 -2.30 3.69 4.49
CA PHE A 239 -2.87 4.65 3.55
C PHE A 239 -2.90 4.13 2.11
N LEU A 240 -1.87 3.40 1.66
CA LEU A 240 -1.87 2.76 0.34
C LEU A 240 -3.04 1.77 0.20
N LEU A 241 -3.24 0.91 1.19
CA LEU A 241 -4.34 -0.07 1.17
C LEU A 241 -5.70 0.63 1.21
N ALA A 242 -5.86 1.69 2.02
CA ALA A 242 -7.07 2.49 2.04
C ALA A 242 -7.34 3.19 0.69
N ALA A 243 -6.30 3.72 0.04
CA ALA A 243 -6.39 4.35 -1.27
C ALA A 243 -6.80 3.34 -2.36
N VAL A 244 -6.25 2.12 -2.33
CA VAL A 244 -6.65 1.02 -3.23
C VAL A 244 -8.13 0.65 -3.05
N VAL A 245 -8.58 0.49 -1.80
CA VAL A 245 -9.99 0.22 -1.50
C VAL A 245 -10.88 1.35 -2.04
N GLY A 246 -10.48 2.61 -1.81
CA GLY A 246 -11.16 3.80 -2.33
C GLY A 246 -11.21 3.89 -3.85
N TYR A 247 -10.16 3.45 -4.54
CA TYR A 247 -10.12 3.41 -6.00
C TYR A 247 -11.04 2.33 -6.58
N VAL A 248 -11.00 1.13 -6.01
CA VAL A 248 -11.88 0.02 -6.39
C VAL A 248 -13.35 0.43 -6.22
N HIS A 249 -13.65 1.16 -5.15
CA HIS A 249 -14.94 1.78 -4.93
C HIS A 249 -15.38 2.73 -6.02
N THR A 250 -14.53 3.69 -6.32
CA THR A 250 -14.78 4.76 -7.28
C THR A 250 -15.07 4.17 -8.65
N THR A 251 -14.32 3.16 -9.08
CA THR A 251 -14.36 2.63 -10.45
C THR A 251 -15.37 1.49 -10.69
N ARG A 252 -16.05 0.98 -9.65
CA ARG A 252 -16.99 -0.16 -9.78
C ARG A 252 -18.21 0.14 -10.64
N ALA A 253 -18.68 1.39 -10.67
CA ALA A 253 -19.89 1.74 -11.41
C ALA A 253 -19.67 1.82 -12.94
N SER A 254 -18.44 2.11 -13.42
CA SER A 254 -18.13 2.18 -14.85
C SER A 254 -18.22 0.83 -15.59
N GLY A 255 -18.08 -0.30 -14.87
CA GLY A 255 -18.18 -1.63 -15.46
C GLY A 255 -19.61 -2.05 -15.78
N ARG A 256 -20.60 -1.59 -15.00
CA ARG A 256 -22.03 -1.84 -15.28
C ARG A 256 -22.55 -0.97 -16.42
N LEU A 257 -22.10 0.29 -16.52
CA LEU A 257 -22.53 1.22 -17.56
C LEU A 257 -22.04 0.81 -18.97
N GLY A 258 -20.81 0.29 -19.09
CA GLY A 258 -20.30 -0.21 -20.38
C GLY A 258 -21.01 -1.47 -20.88
N PHE A 259 -21.40 -2.35 -19.97
CA PHE A 259 -22.19 -3.55 -20.32
C PHE A 259 -23.61 -3.19 -20.75
N VAL A 260 -24.27 -2.22 -20.08
CA VAL A 260 -25.63 -1.77 -20.44
C VAL A 260 -25.63 -1.01 -21.78
N ALA A 261 -24.68 -0.10 -22.03
CA ALA A 261 -24.60 0.64 -23.28
C ALA A 261 -24.29 -0.26 -24.49
N SER A 262 -23.44 -1.29 -24.30
CA SER A 262 -23.21 -2.32 -25.31
C SER A 262 -24.47 -3.14 -25.59
N HIS A 263 -25.29 -3.43 -24.58
CA HIS A 263 -26.50 -4.22 -24.76
C HIS A 263 -27.66 -3.44 -25.37
N GLU A 264 -27.77 -2.13 -25.13
CA GLU A 264 -28.76 -1.25 -25.78
C GLU A 264 -28.39 -0.93 -27.23
N GLY A 265 -27.11 -0.70 -27.54
CA GLY A 265 -26.65 -0.49 -28.93
C GLY A 265 -26.94 -1.68 -29.84
N THR A 266 -26.81 -2.91 -29.32
CA THR A 266 -27.16 -4.13 -30.08
C THR A 266 -28.66 -4.29 -30.29
N LYS A 267 -29.51 -3.73 -29.41
CA LYS A 267 -30.98 -3.78 -29.57
C LYS A 267 -31.52 -2.74 -30.56
N LEU A 268 -30.81 -1.63 -30.76
CA LEU A 268 -31.19 -0.59 -31.71
C LEU A 268 -30.82 -0.91 -33.17
N ASN A 269 -29.90 -1.85 -33.42
CA ASN A 269 -29.51 -2.30 -34.76
C ASN A 269 -30.31 -3.52 -35.27
N LEU A 270 -31.41 -3.90 -34.58
CA LEU A 270 -32.28 -5.03 -34.96
C LEU A 270 -33.74 -4.59 -35.19
N ARG A 271 -33.97 -3.34 -35.57
CA ARG A 271 -35.29 -2.84 -35.98
C ARG A 271 -35.22 -2.15 -37.32
#